data_AF-A0A3B0VWB2-F1
#
_entry.id   AF-A0A3B0VWB2-F1
#
_cell.length_a   1.000
_cell.length_b   1.000
_cell.length_c   1.000
_cell.angle_alpha   90.00
_cell.angle_beta   90.00
_cell.angle_gamma   90.00
#
_symmetry.space_group_name_H-M   'P 1'
#
loop_
_entity.id
_entity.type
_entity.pdbx_description
1 polymer ?
#
loop_
_entity_poly.entity_id
_entity_poly.type
_entity_poly.pdbx_seq_one_letter_code
_entity_poly.pdbx_strand_id
1 'polypeptide(L)'
;MKIKVIFILMVFLLCGCVPNTNVIKHPECFGVERWATSMAFVSLKNAGITNNEELDFSKTETIRLASEKKTDDLYTQIHYIIFIKKSGKKIEVITKNESSNEECSMSDVEVFLVKKVIGGKE
;
A
#
# COMPACT_ATOMS: atom_id res chain seq x y z
N MET A 1 32.02 15.37 -49.48
CA MET A 1 32.07 15.58 -48.01
C MET A 1 30.82 16.32 -47.46
N LYS A 2 29.63 16.17 -48.06
CA LYS A 2 28.38 16.81 -47.59
C LYS A 2 27.26 15.81 -47.26
N ILE A 3 27.31 14.58 -47.80
CA ILE A 3 26.28 13.54 -47.62
C ILE A 3 26.40 12.81 -46.27
N LYS A 4 27.62 12.60 -45.75
CA LYS A 4 27.83 11.94 -44.43
C LYS A 4 27.35 12.79 -43.24
N VAL A 5 27.32 14.12 -43.37
CA VAL A 5 26.90 15.03 -42.30
C VAL A 5 25.37 15.07 -42.17
N ILE A 6 24.65 14.94 -43.30
CA ILE A 6 23.18 14.94 -43.32
C ILE A 6 22.61 13.67 -42.67
N PHE A 7 23.26 12.52 -42.85
CA PHE A 7 22.82 11.26 -42.23
C PHE A 7 22.99 11.25 -40.71
N ILE A 8 24.02 11.94 -40.18
CA ILE A 8 24.26 12.05 -38.74
C ILE A 8 23.25 13.02 -38.08
N LEU A 9 22.78 14.04 -38.79
CA LEU A 9 21.76 14.96 -38.27
C LEU A 9 20.37 14.30 -38.16
N MET A 10 20.05 13.33 -39.02
CA MET A 10 18.72 12.73 -39.06
C MET A 10 18.50 11.64 -38.00
N VAL A 11 19.57 11.00 -37.51
CA VAL A 11 19.51 10.01 -36.43
C VAL A 11 19.29 10.66 -35.04
N PHE A 12 19.77 11.90 -34.85
CA PHE A 12 19.51 12.65 -33.61
C PHE A 12 18.07 13.16 -33.46
N LEU A 13 17.35 13.37 -34.58
CA LEU A 13 15.95 13.84 -34.54
C LEU A 13 14.92 12.74 -34.24
N LEU A 14 15.30 11.46 -34.34
CA LEU A 14 14.40 10.32 -34.08
C LEU A 14 14.51 9.76 -32.65
N CYS A 15 15.40 10.29 -31.80
CA CYS A 15 15.64 9.80 -30.44
C CYS A 15 14.89 10.58 -29.34
N GLY A 16 14.08 11.58 -29.71
CA GLY A 16 13.45 12.53 -28.76
C GLY A 16 12.06 12.15 -28.25
N CYS A 17 11.47 11.04 -28.69
CA CYS A 17 10.11 10.63 -28.29
C CYS A 17 10.14 9.38 -27.41
N VAL A 18 10.85 9.43 -26.28
CA VAL A 18 10.54 8.48 -25.20
C VAL A 18 9.37 9.09 -24.42
N PRO A 19 8.15 8.52 -24.46
CA PRO A 19 7.07 9.02 -23.64
C PRO A 19 7.52 8.95 -22.17
N ASN A 20 7.47 10.08 -21.47
CA ASN A 20 7.57 10.08 -20.01
C ASN A 20 6.42 9.21 -19.50
N THR A 21 6.72 7.96 -19.15
CA THR A 21 5.78 7.12 -18.42
C THR A 21 5.64 7.77 -17.05
N ASN A 22 4.64 8.63 -16.88
CA ASN A 22 4.20 9.05 -15.57
C ASN A 22 3.72 7.79 -14.85
N VAL A 23 4.59 7.20 -14.04
CA VAL A 23 4.18 6.22 -13.05
C VAL A 23 3.17 6.95 -12.18
N ILE A 24 1.90 6.57 -12.27
CA ILE A 24 0.86 7.08 -11.39
C ILE A 24 1.29 6.68 -9.98
N LYS A 25 1.79 7.66 -9.22
CA LYS A 25 2.17 7.44 -7.82
C LYS A 25 0.88 7.34 -7.02
N HIS A 26 0.73 6.23 -6.33
CA HIS A 26 -0.31 6.07 -5.32
C HIS A 26 0.29 6.44 -3.95
N PRO A 27 -0.53 6.90 -2.99
CA PRO A 27 -0.03 7.23 -1.67
C PRO A 27 0.56 6.03 -0.96
N GLU A 28 1.74 6.21 -0.37
CA GLU A 28 2.48 5.16 0.33
C GLU A 28 2.08 5.13 1.81
N CYS A 29 0.85 4.66 2.07
CA CYS A 29 0.21 4.65 3.39
C CYS A 29 0.23 3.28 4.08
N PHE A 30 1.01 2.31 3.58
CA PHE A 30 1.16 0.99 4.19
C PHE A 30 2.44 0.90 5.04
N GLY A 31 2.40 0.04 6.06
CA GLY A 31 3.51 -0.20 6.99
C GLY A 31 3.03 -0.37 8.43
N VAL A 32 3.89 -0.89 9.30
CA VAL A 32 3.54 -1.25 10.69
C VAL A 32 3.08 -0.04 11.51
N GLU A 33 3.72 1.10 11.32
CA GLU A 33 3.43 2.34 12.06
C GLU A 33 2.51 3.29 11.27
N ARG A 34 1.85 2.82 10.21
CA ARG A 34 0.94 3.64 9.40
C ARG A 34 -0.50 3.58 9.91
N TRP A 35 -1.29 4.56 9.48
CA TRP A 35 -2.67 4.79 9.92
C TRP A 35 -3.52 3.52 9.95
N ALA A 36 -3.55 2.77 8.84
CA ALA A 36 -4.35 1.56 8.71
C ALA A 36 -3.98 0.49 9.75
N THR A 37 -2.68 0.26 10.00
CA THR A 37 -2.19 -0.74 10.95
C THR A 37 -2.42 -0.33 12.39
N SER A 38 -2.16 0.94 12.71
CA SER A 38 -2.42 1.50 14.03
C SER A 38 -3.89 1.41 14.40
N MET A 39 -4.79 1.77 13.48
CA MET A 39 -6.24 1.69 13.71
C MET A 39 -6.75 0.25 13.78
N ALA A 40 -6.22 -0.65 12.95
CA ALA A 40 -6.53 -2.07 13.06
C ALA A 40 -6.17 -2.63 14.44
N PHE A 41 -5.00 -2.30 14.96
CA PHE A 41 -4.60 -2.71 16.31
C PHE A 41 -5.54 -2.16 17.38
N VAL A 42 -5.89 -0.86 17.30
CA VAL A 42 -6.84 -0.24 18.24
C VAL A 42 -8.21 -0.93 18.19
N SER A 43 -8.76 -1.20 17.01
CA SER A 43 -10.05 -1.91 16.87
C SER A 43 -9.99 -3.33 17.46
N LEU A 44 -8.91 -4.07 17.21
CA LEU A 44 -8.72 -5.41 17.78
C LEU A 44 -8.60 -5.38 19.30
N LYS A 45 -7.90 -4.38 19.85
CA LYS A 45 -7.78 -4.15 21.29
C LYS A 45 -9.13 -3.84 21.93
N ASN A 46 -9.89 -2.92 21.32
CA ASN A 46 -11.22 -2.54 21.81
C ASN A 46 -12.22 -3.70 21.75
N ALA A 47 -12.05 -4.62 20.80
CA ALA A 47 -12.83 -5.85 20.70
C ALA A 47 -12.37 -6.98 21.66
N GLY A 48 -11.31 -6.77 22.45
CA GLY A 48 -10.78 -7.78 23.38
C GLY A 48 -10.08 -8.97 22.71
N ILE A 49 -9.66 -8.84 21.44
CA ILE A 49 -9.02 -9.92 20.67
C ILE A 49 -7.52 -10.03 20.98
N THR A 50 -6.89 -8.91 21.32
CA THR A 50 -5.46 -8.79 21.64
C THR A 50 -5.19 -7.55 22.49
N ASN A 51 -3.95 -7.34 22.91
CA ASN A 51 -3.47 -6.13 23.57
C ASN A 51 -1.98 -5.89 23.25
N ASN A 52 -1.39 -4.86 23.85
CA ASN A 52 0.02 -4.49 23.65
C ASN A 52 1.00 -5.59 24.11
N GLU A 53 0.64 -6.35 25.14
CA GLU A 53 1.52 -7.35 25.75
C GLU A 53 1.56 -8.64 24.94
N GLU A 54 0.48 -8.95 24.22
CA GLU A 54 0.33 -10.16 23.43
C GLU A 54 1.00 -10.09 22.06
N LEU A 55 1.14 -8.89 21.47
CA LEU A 55 1.69 -8.74 20.12
C LEU A 55 3.21 -8.57 20.10
N ASP A 56 3.81 -9.08 19.02
CA ASP A 56 5.17 -8.79 18.59
C ASP A 56 5.11 -7.88 17.36
N PHE A 57 5.12 -6.57 17.59
CA PHE A 57 5.03 -5.58 16.51
C PHE A 57 6.19 -5.65 15.52
N SER A 58 7.36 -6.16 15.95
CA SER A 58 8.52 -6.32 15.06
C SER A 58 8.29 -7.36 13.95
N LYS A 59 7.30 -8.24 14.13
CA LYS A 59 6.88 -9.26 13.18
C LYS A 59 5.55 -8.94 12.50
N THR A 60 5.00 -7.74 12.72
CA THR A 60 3.77 -7.33 12.06
C THR A 60 4.05 -7.02 10.60
N GLU A 61 3.20 -7.52 9.72
CA GLU A 61 3.29 -7.29 8.28
C GLU A 61 2.09 -6.48 7.81
N THR A 62 2.30 -5.57 6.87
CA THR A 62 1.25 -4.75 6.26
C THR A 62 1.48 -4.72 4.76
N ILE A 63 0.53 -5.27 4.02
CA ILE A 63 0.59 -5.43 2.57
C ILE A 63 -0.55 -4.60 1.97
N ARG A 64 -0.25 -3.69 1.05
CA ARG A 64 -1.28 -2.98 0.27
C ARG A 64 -1.82 -3.92 -0.80
N LEU A 65 -3.08 -4.33 -0.67
CA LEU A 65 -3.77 -5.19 -1.64
C LEU A 65 -4.30 -4.37 -2.83
N ALA A 66 -4.79 -3.16 -2.58
CA ALA A 66 -5.35 -2.29 -3.60
C ALA A 66 -5.15 -0.82 -3.25
N SER A 67 -5.04 0.02 -4.29
CA SER A 67 -5.19 1.46 -4.20
C SER A 67 -5.95 1.96 -5.42
N GLU A 68 -7.19 2.36 -5.22
CA GLU A 68 -8.08 2.88 -6.26
C GLU A 68 -8.13 4.40 -6.16
N LYS A 69 -7.88 5.12 -7.26
CA LYS A 69 -8.10 6.57 -7.32
C LYS A 69 -9.61 6.85 -7.48
N LYS A 70 -10.22 7.56 -6.52
CA LYS A 70 -11.63 7.96 -6.58
C LYS A 70 -11.82 9.30 -7.28
N THR A 71 -11.08 10.31 -6.84
CA THR A 71 -11.09 11.67 -7.40
C THR A 71 -9.67 12.22 -7.42
N ASP A 72 -9.50 13.49 -7.76
CA ASP A 72 -8.19 14.13 -7.59
C ASP A 72 -7.75 14.06 -6.13
N ASP A 73 -6.55 13.50 -5.97
CA ASP A 73 -5.86 13.30 -4.71
C ASP A 73 -6.63 12.53 -3.62
N LEU A 74 -7.59 11.69 -4.00
CA LEU A 74 -8.31 10.82 -3.06
C LEU A 74 -8.30 9.38 -3.56
N TYR A 75 -7.84 8.48 -2.70
CA TYR A 75 -7.64 7.08 -2.99
C TYR A 75 -8.30 6.22 -1.94
N THR A 76 -9.01 5.16 -2.33
CA THR A 76 -9.35 4.08 -1.41
C THR A 76 -8.22 3.07 -1.39
N GLN A 77 -7.72 2.75 -0.20
CA GLN A 77 -6.70 1.73 -0.01
C GLN A 77 -7.24 0.56 0.80
N ILE A 78 -6.83 -0.64 0.37
CA ILE A 78 -7.14 -1.89 1.06
C ILE A 78 -5.82 -2.51 1.49
N HIS A 79 -5.70 -2.86 2.76
CA HIS A 79 -4.51 -3.49 3.30
C HIS A 79 -4.84 -4.86 3.88
N TYR A 80 -3.91 -5.80 3.71
CA TYR A 80 -3.85 -7.03 4.48
C TYR A 80 -2.79 -6.89 5.56
N ILE A 81 -3.19 -7.15 6.80
CA ILE A 81 -2.33 -6.93 7.97
C ILE A 81 -2.28 -8.21 8.77
N ILE A 82 -1.05 -8.64 9.07
CA ILE A 82 -0.79 -9.84 9.85
C ILE A 82 -0.13 -9.39 11.15
N PHE A 83 -0.88 -9.43 12.25
CA PHE A 83 -0.32 -9.26 13.59
C PHE A 83 0.14 -10.62 14.12
N ILE A 84 1.38 -10.68 14.60
CA ILE A 84 1.94 -11.90 15.19
C ILE A 84 1.92 -11.76 16.70
N LYS A 85 1.23 -12.68 17.39
CA LYS A 85 1.32 -12.78 18.85
C LYS A 85 2.70 -13.30 19.25
N LYS A 86 3.17 -12.94 20.45
CA LYS A 86 4.39 -13.51 21.04
C LYS A 86 4.33 -15.04 21.18
N SER A 87 3.13 -15.61 21.26
CA SER A 87 2.90 -17.06 21.22
C SER A 87 3.09 -17.70 19.84
N GLY A 88 3.30 -16.90 18.79
CA GLY A 88 3.38 -17.33 17.39
C GLY A 88 2.04 -17.36 16.66
N LYS A 89 0.91 -17.16 17.35
CA LYS A 89 -0.42 -17.13 16.72
C LYS A 89 -0.58 -15.89 15.83
N LYS A 90 -1.11 -16.08 14.61
CA LYS A 90 -1.45 -14.98 13.69
C LYS A 90 -2.85 -14.41 13.99
N ILE A 91 -2.99 -13.10 13.88
CA ILE A 91 -4.26 -12.40 13.73
C ILE A 91 -4.21 -11.67 12.39
N GLU A 92 -5.07 -12.06 11.48
CA GLU A 92 -5.10 -11.55 10.12
C GLU A 92 -6.33 -10.65 9.96
N VAL A 93 -6.11 -9.44 9.43
CA VAL A 93 -7.19 -8.49 9.18
C VAL A 93 -7.05 -7.85 7.81
N ILE A 94 -8.19 -7.46 7.25
CA ILE A 94 -8.25 -6.57 6.09
C ILE A 94 -8.70 -5.21 6.59
N THR A 95 -8.08 -4.15 6.08
CA THR A 95 -8.56 -2.79 6.33
C THR A 95 -8.95 -2.08 5.04
N LYS A 96 -9.85 -1.11 5.17
CA LYS A 96 -10.22 -0.20 4.10
C LYS A 96 -10.30 1.22 4.67
N ASN A 97 -9.65 2.16 4.00
CA ASN A 97 -9.73 3.59 4.33
C ASN A 97 -9.42 4.44 3.10
N GLU A 98 -9.72 5.74 3.19
CA GLU A 98 -9.34 6.73 2.21
C GLU A 98 -7.99 7.37 2.58
N SER A 99 -7.20 7.75 1.58
CA SER A 99 -5.93 8.47 1.70
C SER A 99 -5.70 9.44 0.53
N SER A 100 -4.87 10.45 0.75
CA SER A 100 -4.32 11.37 -0.26
C SER A 100 -2.80 11.20 -0.35
N ASN A 101 -2.13 11.89 -1.27
CA ASN A 101 -0.67 11.86 -1.35
C ASN A 101 0.03 12.42 -0.10
N GLU A 102 -0.65 13.29 0.63
CA GLU A 102 -0.14 13.97 1.83
C GLU A 102 -0.63 13.33 3.12
N GLU A 103 -1.85 12.79 3.14
CA GLU A 103 -2.52 12.32 4.35
C GLU A 103 -3.07 10.90 4.22
N CYS A 104 -2.71 10.03 5.16
CA CYS A 104 -3.16 8.64 5.18
C CYS A 104 -4.49 8.45 5.91
N SER A 105 -4.96 9.47 6.62
CA SER A 105 -6.15 9.46 7.47
C SER A 105 -7.30 10.31 6.91
N MET A 106 -7.57 10.20 5.60
CA MET A 106 -8.69 10.92 4.97
C MET A 106 -10.06 10.35 5.37
N SER A 107 -10.11 9.17 5.99
CA SER A 107 -11.31 8.59 6.58
C SER A 107 -10.99 7.72 7.81
N ASP A 108 -12.05 7.34 8.53
CA ASP A 108 -12.01 6.21 9.46
C ASP A 108 -11.58 4.92 8.75
N VAL A 109 -11.09 3.96 9.54
CA VAL A 109 -10.62 2.67 9.05
C VAL A 109 -11.66 1.58 9.32
N GLU A 110 -12.22 1.01 8.26
CA GLU A 110 -13.01 -0.22 8.34
C GLU A 110 -12.05 -1.40 8.58
N VAL A 111 -12.35 -2.26 9.56
CA VAL A 111 -11.50 -3.40 9.94
C VAL A 111 -12.29 -4.71 9.88
N PHE A 112 -11.82 -5.65 9.06
CA PHE A 112 -12.40 -6.96 8.88
C PHE A 112 -11.48 -8.03 9.45
N LEU A 113 -11.94 -8.80 10.43
CA LEU A 113 -11.20 -9.95 10.96
C LEU A 113 -11.29 -11.13 10.00
N VAL A 114 -10.15 -11.59 9.49
CA VAL A 114 -10.10 -12.76 8.60
C VAL A 114 -10.18 -14.03 9.44
N LYS A 115 -11.24 -14.81 9.24
CA LYS A 115 -11.41 -16.12 9.91
C LYS A 115 -10.80 -17.27 9.11
N LYS A 116 -10.78 -17.17 7.79
CA LYS A 116 -10.29 -18.22 6.89
C LYS A 116 -9.93 -17.63 5.53
N VAL A 117 -8.73 -17.96 5.04
CA VAL A 117 -8.33 -17.76 3.64
C VAL A 117 -8.54 -19.09 2.90
N ILE A 118 -9.18 -19.04 1.74
CA ILE A 118 -9.52 -20.24 0.95
C ILE A 118 -8.46 -20.57 -0.10
N GLY A 119 -7.73 -19.57 -0.60
CA GLY A 119 -6.65 -19.74 -1.57
C GLY A 119 -5.83 -18.45 -1.78
N GLY A 120 -4.61 -18.62 -2.28
CA GLY A 120 -3.57 -17.58 -2.43
C GLY A 120 -2.21 -18.22 -2.17
N LYS A 121 -1.16 -17.83 -2.91
CA LYS A 121 0.22 -18.30 -2.65
C LYS A 121 0.86 -17.35 -1.64
N GLU A 122 1.42 -17.90 -0.57
CA GLU A 122 2.41 -17.22 0.28
C GLU A 122 3.69 -16.93 -0.52
#